data_AF-A0A353N1E1-F1
#
_entry.id   AF-A0A353N1E1-F1
#
_cell.length_a   1.000
_cell.length_b   1.000
_cell.length_c   1.000
_cell.angle_alpha   90.00
_cell.angle_beta   90.00
_cell.angle_gamma   90.00
#
_symmetry.space_group_name_H-M   'P 1'
#
loop_
_entity.id
_entity.type
_entity.pdbx_description
1 polymer ?
#
loop_
_entity_poly.entity_id
_entity_poly.type
_entity_poly.pdbx_seq_one_letter_code
_entity_poly.pdbx_strand_id
1 'polypeptide(L)' 'SCMSPADLMVPLDTHMHRICTVLGLVRRMNPDMGAVVEATLSFRKICPADPARYDFSLTRFGIRSDLEMKDLIGRCEDPC' A
#
# COMPACT_ATOMS: atom_id res chain seq x y z
N SER A 1 5.69 25.38 10.91
CA SER A 1 5.03 24.90 9.68
C SER A 1 4.69 23.44 9.88
N CYS A 2 3.41 23.08 9.88
CA CYS A 2 2.97 21.67 9.91
C CYS A 2 2.77 21.17 8.48
N MET A 3 3.18 19.94 8.18
CA MET A 3 2.95 19.29 6.88
C MET A 3 1.58 18.62 6.87
N SER A 4 0.91 18.57 5.71
CA SER A 4 -0.36 17.85 5.57
C SER A 4 -0.11 16.37 5.25
N PRO A 5 -1.01 15.44 5.66
CA PRO A 5 -0.89 14.03 5.30
C PRO A 5 -0.88 13.77 3.78
N ALA A 6 -1.55 14.61 2.99
CA ALA A 6 -1.59 14.49 1.52
C ALA A 6 -0.21 14.66 0.86
N ASP A 7 0.70 15.34 1.55
CA ASP A 7 2.07 15.60 1.10
C ASP A 7 3.02 14.43 1.41
N LEU A 8 2.59 13.45 2.19
CA LEU A 8 3.40 12.30 2.60
C LEU A 8 3.52 11.27 1.46
N MET A 9 4.69 10.63 1.41
CA MET A 9 4.93 9.46 0.58
C MET A 9 4.69 8.19 1.37
N VAL A 10 4.22 7.14 0.69
CA VAL A 10 3.96 5.85 1.31
C VAL A 10 5.28 5.12 1.57
N PRO A 11 5.58 4.73 2.82
CA PRO A 11 6.78 3.97 3.13
C PRO A 11 6.70 2.58 2.48
N LEU A 12 7.71 2.21 1.68
CA LEU A 12 7.84 0.88 1.10
C LEU A 12 9.02 0.14 1.72
N ASP A 13 8.72 -0.80 2.62
CA ASP A 13 9.65 -1.88 2.97
C ASP A 13 9.44 -3.10 2.04
N THR A 14 10.22 -4.16 2.23
CA THR A 14 10.14 -5.39 1.42
C THR A 14 8.76 -6.06 1.46
N HIS A 15 8.08 -6.04 2.61
CA HIS A 15 6.75 -6.64 2.75
C HIS A 15 5.69 -5.78 2.08
N MET A 16 5.72 -4.46 2.32
CA MET A 16 4.82 -3.50 1.69
C MET A 16 4.97 -3.49 0.17
N HIS A 17 6.20 -3.53 -0.34
CA HIS A 17 6.48 -3.58 -1.77
C HIS A 17 5.91 -4.85 -2.40
N ARG A 18 6.06 -6.01 -1.74
CA ARG A 18 5.43 -7.25 -2.17
C ARG A 18 3.91 -7.15 -2.19
N ILE A 19 3.30 -6.56 -1.16
CA ILE A 19 1.84 -6.34 -1.09
C ILE A 19 1.37 -5.44 -2.23
N CYS A 20 2.03 -4.29 -2.43
CA CYS A 20 1.68 -3.36 -3.51
C CYS A 20 1.85 -3.99 -4.89
N THR A 21 2.84 -4.87 -5.06
CA THR A 21 3.07 -5.58 -6.32
C THR A 21 1.97 -6.61 -6.59
N VAL A 22 1.57 -7.41 -5.60
CA VAL A 22 0.49 -8.39 -5.75
C VAL A 22 -0.86 -7.72 -5.96
N LEU A 23 -1.12 -6.58 -5.31
CA LEU A 23 -2.32 -5.77 -5.53
C LEU A 23 -2.30 -5.00 -6.86
N GLY A 24 -1.22 -5.08 -7.66
CA GLY A 24 -1.08 -4.36 -8.92
C GLY A 24 -0.92 -2.84 -8.78
N LEU A 25 -0.63 -2.34 -7.58
CA LEU A 25 -0.42 -0.91 -7.28
C LEU A 25 0.97 -0.43 -7.69
N VAL A 26 1.95 -1.34 -7.71
CA VAL A 26 3.34 -1.10 -8.14
C VAL A 26 3.74 -2.15 -9.17
N ARG A 27 4.39 -1.72 -10.25
CA ARG A 27 4.88 -2.63 -11.31
C ARG A 27 6.39 -2.78 -11.29
N ARG A 28 7.11 -1.84 -10.65
CA ARG A 28 8.57 -1.90 -10.52
C ARG A 28 8.98 -3.08 -9.62
N MET A 29 9.91 -3.90 -10.11
CA MET A 29 10.45 -5.03 -9.34
C MET A 29 11.34 -4.61 -8.17
N ASN A 30 12.05 -3.49 -8.29
CA ASN A 30 12.96 -3.03 -7.25
C ASN A 30 12.24 -2.08 -6.29
N PRO A 31 12.43 -2.21 -4.97
CA PRO A 31 11.91 -1.28 -3.97
C PRO A 31 12.78 0.00 -3.94
N ASP A 32 12.81 0.72 -5.06
CA ASP A 32 13.53 1.98 -5.22
C ASP A 32 12.61 3.19 -4.97
N MET A 33 13.17 4.40 -5.03
CA MET A 33 12.39 5.63 -4.91
C MET A 33 11.29 5.74 -5.99
N GLY A 34 11.53 5.15 -7.17
CA GLY A 34 10.52 5.08 -8.22
C GLY A 34 9.31 4.23 -7.82
N ALA A 35 9.53 3.13 -7.09
CA ALA A 35 8.45 2.30 -6.54
C ALA A 35 7.67 3.05 -5.47
N VAL A 36 8.34 3.83 -4.61
CA VAL A 36 7.69 4.68 -3.58
C VAL A 36 6.76 5.70 -4.24
N VAL A 37 7.23 6.35 -5.31
CA VAL A 37 6.42 7.30 -6.08
C VAL A 37 5.24 6.59 -6.75
N GLU A 38 5.45 5.43 -7.39
CA GLU A 38 4.38 4.67 -8.04
C GLU A 38 3.31 4.23 -7.02
N ALA A 39 3.72 3.68 -5.89
CA ALA A 39 2.82 3.31 -4.80
C ALA A 39 2.02 4.53 -4.30
N THR A 40 2.71 5.62 -4.01
CA THR A 40 2.07 6.86 -3.52
C THR A 40 1.04 7.38 -4.51
N LEU A 41 1.34 7.38 -5.81
CA LEU A 41 0.39 7.79 -6.86
C LEU A 41 -0.81 6.84 -6.93
N SER A 42 -0.60 5.52 -6.79
CA SER A 42 -1.68 4.54 -6.74
C SER A 42 -2.58 4.74 -5.53
N PHE A 43 -2.01 4.94 -4.34
CA PHE A 43 -2.79 5.21 -3.12
C PHE A 43 -3.49 6.57 -3.15
N ARG A 44 -2.91 7.60 -3.78
CA ARG A 44 -3.58 8.90 -3.99
C ARG A 44 -4.86 8.78 -4.82
N LYS A 45 -4.94 7.82 -5.75
CA LYS A 45 -6.18 7.56 -6.51
C LYS A 45 -7.29 7.00 -5.62
N ILE A 46 -6.94 6.37 -4.50
CA ILE A 46 -7.88 5.76 -3.55
C ILE A 46 -8.21 6.74 -2.42
N CYS A 47 -7.20 7.34 -1.80
CA CYS A 47 -7.33 8.36 -0.76
C CYS A 47 -6.35 9.51 -1.01
N PRO A 48 -6.76 10.59 -1.70
CA PRO A 48 -5.86 11.71 -2.01
C PRO A 48 -5.51 12.56 -0.78
N ALA A 49 -6.38 12.59 0.23
CA ALA A 49 -6.17 13.38 1.44
C ALA A 49 -5.11 12.77 2.38
N ASP A 50 -4.87 11.46 2.30
CA ASP A 50 -3.90 10.74 3.09
C ASP A 50 -3.49 9.44 2.39
N PRO A 51 -2.54 9.50 1.44
CA PRO A 51 -2.07 8.32 0.72
C PRO A 51 -1.28 7.36 1.63
N ALA A 52 -0.68 7.87 2.71
CA ALA A 52 0.11 7.08 3.65
C ALA A 52 -0.75 6.21 4.58
N ARG A 53 -2.02 6.57 4.80
CA ARG A 53 -2.96 5.88 5.69
C ARG A 53 -2.96 4.35 5.67
N TYR A 54 -2.70 3.76 4.51
CA TYR A 54 -2.75 2.31 4.31
C TYR A 54 -1.52 1.58 4.87
N ASP A 55 -0.45 2.31 5.20
CA ASP A 55 0.80 1.74 5.69
C ASP A 55 0.60 0.91 6.95
N PHE A 56 -0.15 1.43 7.92
CA PHE A 56 -0.43 0.80 9.20
C PHE A 56 -1.25 -0.48 9.02
N SER A 57 -2.26 -0.44 8.15
CA SER A 57 -3.09 -1.62 7.87
C SER A 57 -2.31 -2.70 7.13
N LEU A 58 -1.55 -2.35 6.08
CA LEU A 58 -0.91 -3.31 5.19
C LEU A 58 0.35 -3.94 5.82
N THR A 59 1.13 -3.17 6.58
CA THR A 59 2.27 -3.74 7.34
C THR A 59 1.83 -4.85 8.30
N ARG A 60 0.61 -4.78 8.84
CA ARG A 60 0.08 -5.79 9.76
C ARG A 60 -0.21 -7.14 9.10
N PHE A 61 -0.53 -7.17 7.81
CA PHE A 61 -0.66 -8.39 7.01
C PHE A 61 0.69 -8.96 6.57
N GLY A 62 1.76 -8.17 6.61
CA GLY A 62 3.12 -8.62 6.31
C GLY A 62 3.86 -9.24 7.50
N ILE A 63 3.52 -8.83 8.73
CA ILE A 63 4.22 -9.19 9.97
C ILE A 63 3.55 -10.34 10.72
N ARG A 64 2.22 -10.44 10.64
CA ARG A 64 1.45 -11.46 11.36
C ARG A 64 1.37 -12.76 10.55
N SER A 65 1.83 -13.86 11.12
CA SER A 65 1.76 -15.20 10.52
C SER A 65 0.34 -15.75 10.37
N ASP A 66 -0.65 -15.13 11.03
CA ASP A 66 -2.06 -15.52 11.02
C ASP A 66 -2.95 -14.70 10.08
N LEU A 67 -2.38 -13.75 9.34
CA LEU A 67 -3.10 -12.94 8.35
C LEU A 67 -2.42 -13.10 7.00
N GLU A 68 -3.00 -13.87 6.10
CA GLU A 68 -2.45 -14.06 4.77
C GLU A 68 -3.00 -13.03 3.79
N MET A 69 -2.22 -12.72 2.76
CA MET A 69 -2.65 -11.85 1.65
C MET A 69 -3.94 -12.34 0.96
N LYS A 70 -4.24 -13.64 1.05
CA LYS A 70 -5.49 -14.25 0.58
C LYS A 70 -6.72 -13.67 1.30
N ASP A 71 -6.59 -13.31 2.56
CA ASP A 71 -7.68 -12.76 3.39
C ASP A 71 -8.05 -11.33 2.97
N LEU A 72 -7.12 -10.59 2.36
CA LEU A 72 -7.38 -9.27 1.79
C LEU A 72 -8.16 -9.34 0.47
N ILE A 73 -7.85 -10.33 -0.37
CA ILE A 73 -8.44 -10.46 -1.71
C ILE A 73 -9.83 -11.13 -1.61
N GLY A 74 -10.02 -12.06 -0.67
CA GLY A 74 -11.26 -12.83 -0.51
C GLY A 74 -12.49 -12.04 -0.02
N ARG A 75 -12.37 -10.74 0.28
CA ARG A 75 -13.50 -9.89 0.72
C ARG A 75 -13.98 -8.89 -0.34
N CYS A 76 -13.46 -8.97 -1.57
CA CYS A 76 -13.90 -8.12 -2.68
C CYS A 76 -14.91 -8.79 -3.63
N GLU A 77 -15.29 -10.05 -3.41
CA GLU A 77 -16.35 -10.75 -4.15
C GLU A 77 -17.65 -10.81 -3.34
N ASP A 78 -18.16 -9.65 -2.93
CA ASP A 78 -19.58 -9.53 -2.59
C ASP A 78 -20.23 -8.69 -3.70
N PRO A 79 -20.89 -9.33 -4.69
CA PRO A 79 -21.78 -8.59 -5.58
C PRO A 79 -22.94 -8.06 -4.73
N CYS A 80 -23.12 -6.74 -4.74
CA CYS A 80 -24.39 -6.11 -4.37
C CYS A 80 -25.51 -6.65 -5.26
#